data_AF-A0A8S9S4H0-F1
#
_entry.id   AF-A0A8S9S4H0-F1
#
_cell.length_a   1.000
_cell.length_b   1.000
_cell.length_c   1.000
_cell.angle_alpha   90.00
_cell.angle_beta   90.00
_cell.angle_gamma   90.00
#
_symmetry.space_group_name_H-M   'P 1'
#
loop_
_entity.id
_entity.type
_entity.pdbx_description
1 polymer ?
#
loop_
_entity_poly.entity_id
_entity_poly.type
_entity_poly.pdbx_seq_one_letter_code
_entity_poly.pdbx_strand_id
1 'polypeptide(L)'
;MDSGGVIQLMGTRNFTRRESALHSEVEALRWAMENMLQHSPCQTFGTDCKELIAMIKEPKAWPSFATELERIETLQICFPDFKIIHVPRARNHFSDFLAKTA
;
A
#
# COMPACT_ATOMS: atom_id res chain seq x y z
N MET A 1 23.25 -18.97 29.53
CA MET A 1 23.32 -17.51 29.31
C MET A 1 24.42 -17.32 28.28
N ASP A 2 24.19 -16.90 27.05
CA ASP A 2 23.26 -15.87 26.60
C ASP A 2 22.70 -16.20 25.21
N SER A 3 21.40 -15.96 25.03
CA SER A 3 20.63 -16.17 23.81
C SER A 3 20.56 -14.84 23.05
N GLY A 4 21.38 -14.67 22.02
CA GLY A 4 21.31 -13.50 21.12
C GLY A 4 20.79 -13.92 19.75
N GLY A 5 19.49 -13.79 19.53
CA GLY A 5 18.77 -14.22 18.33
C GLY A 5 19.36 -13.64 17.04
N VAL A 6 19.65 -14.52 16.09
CA VAL A 6 19.94 -14.19 14.70
C VAL A 6 18.68 -13.57 14.10
N ILE A 7 18.71 -12.25 13.88
CA ILE A 7 17.67 -11.54 13.14
C ILE A 7 17.82 -11.96 11.67
N GLN A 8 17.04 -12.97 11.27
CA GLN A 8 16.95 -13.43 9.90
C GLN A 8 16.18 -12.37 9.09
N LEU A 9 16.92 -11.40 8.55
CA LEU A 9 16.42 -10.35 7.68
C LEU A 9 16.00 -10.96 6.33
N MET A 10 14.78 -11.48 6.24
CA MET A 10 14.19 -11.93 4.99
C MET A 10 13.82 -10.73 4.11
N GLY A 11 14.41 -10.67 2.91
CA GLY A 11 13.77 -10.06 1.73
C GLY A 11 14.16 -8.63 1.38
N THR A 12 15.44 -8.32 1.18
CA THR A 12 15.83 -7.15 0.38
C THR A 12 15.55 -7.41 -1.10
N ARG A 13 14.30 -7.14 -1.53
CA ARG A 13 13.99 -7.05 -2.95
C ARG A 13 14.66 -5.78 -3.46
N ASN A 14 15.68 -5.94 -4.31
CA ASN A 14 16.37 -4.85 -4.99
C ASN A 14 15.36 -4.07 -5.84
N PHE A 15 14.77 -3.00 -5.29
CA PHE A 15 13.90 -2.10 -6.01
C PHE A 15 14.76 -1.14 -6.84
N THR A 16 14.56 -1.19 -8.16
CA THR A 16 15.31 -0.43 -9.15
C THR A 16 14.95 1.05 -9.04
N ARG A 17 15.71 1.76 -8.20
CA ARG A 17 16.10 3.18 -8.21
C ARG A 17 15.43 4.09 -9.26
N ARG A 18 14.10 4.24 -9.22
CA ARG A 18 13.21 5.36 -9.62
C ARG A 18 11.77 4.84 -9.79
N GLU A 19 11.23 4.20 -8.76
CA GLU A 19 9.77 4.04 -8.69
C GLU A 19 9.16 5.43 -8.49
N SER A 20 8.21 5.81 -9.34
CA SER A 20 7.50 7.09 -9.20
C SER A 20 6.82 7.14 -7.83
N ALA A 21 6.63 8.33 -7.25
CA ALA A 21 5.92 8.47 -5.98
C ALA A 21 4.56 7.74 -6.01
N LEU A 22 3.88 7.76 -7.17
CA LEU A 22 2.63 7.05 -7.39
C LEU A 22 2.76 5.52 -7.35
N HIS A 23 3.88 4.97 -7.81
CA HIS A 23 4.16 3.53 -7.72
C HIS A 23 4.36 3.08 -6.27
N SER A 24 5.06 3.89 -5.46
CA SER A 24 5.18 3.65 -4.02
C SER A 24 3.82 3.73 -3.30
N GLU A 25 2.94 4.66 -3.69
CA GLU A 25 1.58 4.75 -3.13
C GLU A 25 0.72 3.52 -3.46
N VAL A 26 0.79 3.03 -4.71
CA VAL A 26 0.10 1.82 -5.15
C VAL A 26 0.61 0.59 -4.39
N GLU A 27 1.93 0.49 -4.25
CA GLU A 27 2.59 -0.59 -3.52
C GLU A 27 2.25 -0.57 -2.02
N ALA A 28 2.26 0.62 -1.42
CA ALA A 28 1.85 0.81 -0.02
C ALA A 28 0.39 0.39 0.22
N LEU A 29 -0.53 0.72 -0.70
CA LEU A 29 -1.91 0.28 -0.61
C LEU A 29 -2.03 -1.25 -0.72
N ARG A 30 -1.33 -1.87 -1.67
CA ARG A 30 -1.33 -3.33 -1.82
C ARG A 30 -0.87 -4.00 -0.52
N TRP A 31 0.26 -3.55 0.02
CA TRP A 31 0.81 -4.09 1.26
C TRP A 31 -0.16 -3.90 2.43
N ALA A 32 -0.79 -2.73 2.55
CA ALA A 32 -1.78 -2.48 3.59
C ALA A 32 -2.98 -3.44 3.47
N MET A 33 -3.48 -3.69 2.26
CA MET A 33 -4.56 -4.64 2.02
C MET A 33 -4.16 -6.08 2.37
N GLU A 34 -2.99 -6.54 1.93
CA GLU A 34 -2.44 -7.86 2.27
C GLU A 34 -2.30 -8.04 3.78
N ASN A 35 -1.80 -7.01 4.47
CA ASN A 35 -1.62 -7.03 5.92
C ASN A 35 -2.97 -7.02 6.67
N MET A 36 -3.96 -6.23 6.21
CA MET A 36 -5.29 -6.23 6.82
C MET A 36 -5.98 -7.59 6.66
N LEU A 37 -5.88 -8.25 5.49
CA LEU A 37 -6.47 -9.58 5.29
C LEU A 37 -6.02 -10.62 6.33
N GLN A 38 -4.78 -10.52 6.80
CA GLN A 38 -4.22 -11.47 7.77
C GLN A 38 -4.49 -11.08 9.23
N HIS A 39 -4.73 -9.79 9.51
CA HIS A 39 -4.62 -9.27 10.88
C HIS A 39 -5.81 -8.44 11.36
N SER A 40 -6.77 -8.08 10.49
CA SER A 40 -7.87 -7.18 10.88
C SER A 40 -9.11 -7.30 9.97
N PRO A 41 -10.34 -7.13 10.52
CA PRO A 41 -11.55 -6.96 9.72
C PRO A 41 -11.67 -5.56 9.07
N CYS A 42 -10.69 -4.67 9.22
CA CYS A 42 -10.70 -3.34 8.62
C CYS A 42 -10.71 -3.40 7.10
N GLN A 43 -11.71 -2.73 6.48
CA GLN A 43 -11.86 -2.65 5.02
C GLN A 43 -11.79 -1.20 4.50
N THR A 44 -11.52 -0.24 5.40
CA THR A 44 -11.39 1.18 5.07
C THR A 44 -9.93 1.60 5.05
N PHE A 45 -9.48 2.07 3.90
CA PHE A 45 -8.12 2.51 3.64
C PHE A 45 -8.09 4.02 3.39
N GLY A 46 -7.12 4.71 3.99
CA GLY A 46 -6.91 6.14 3.80
C GLY A 46 -5.66 6.39 2.96
N THR A 47 -5.75 7.33 2.00
CA THR A 47 -4.60 7.82 1.25
C THR A 47 -4.69 9.34 1.10
N ASP A 48 -3.56 10.04 1.14
CA ASP A 48 -3.48 11.47 0.79
C ASP A 48 -3.25 11.70 -0.71
N CYS A 49 -3.04 10.63 -1.48
CA CYS A 49 -2.83 10.65 -2.92
C CYS A 49 -4.16 10.57 -3.69
N LYS A 50 -4.56 11.70 -4.29
CA LYS A 50 -5.77 11.76 -5.12
C LYS A 50 -5.64 10.95 -6.41
N GLU A 51 -4.43 10.88 -6.97
CA GLU A 51 -4.16 10.10 -8.18
C GLU A 51 -4.37 8.61 -7.91
N LEU A 52 -3.92 8.09 -6.77
CA LEU A 52 -4.19 6.70 -6.37
C LEU A 52 -5.69 6.41 -6.33
N ILE A 53 -6.51 7.30 -5.77
CA ILE A 53 -7.97 7.15 -5.76
C ILE A 53 -8.53 7.11 -7.19
N ALA A 54 -8.01 7.95 -8.09
CA ALA A 54 -8.42 7.95 -9.49
C ALA A 54 -8.04 6.64 -10.20
N MET A 55 -6.85 6.10 -9.93
CA MET A 55 -6.38 4.82 -10.46
C MET A 55 -7.26 3.66 -10.02
N ILE A 56 -7.66 3.64 -8.75
CA ILE A 56 -8.54 2.60 -8.21
C ILE A 56 -9.96 2.69 -8.81
N LYS A 57 -10.43 3.90 -9.12
CA LYS A 57 -11.76 4.11 -9.72
C LYS A 57 -11.80 3.81 -11.22
N GLU A 58 -10.73 4.13 -11.94
CA GLU A 58 -10.64 3.95 -13.38
C GLU A 58 -9.28 3.34 -13.78
N PRO A 59 -9.03 2.07 -13.45
CA PRO A 59 -7.71 1.46 -13.66
C PRO A 59 -7.32 1.38 -15.14
N LYS A 60 -8.31 1.30 -16.04
CA LYS A 60 -8.12 1.29 -17.50
C LYS A 60 -7.51 2.58 -18.05
N ALA A 61 -7.63 3.71 -17.36
CA ALA A 61 -7.02 4.97 -17.75
C ALA A 61 -5.51 5.02 -17.44
N TRP A 62 -4.97 4.04 -16.71
CA TRP A 62 -3.60 4.02 -16.22
C TRP A 62 -2.83 2.78 -16.72
N PRO A 63 -2.60 2.64 -18.04
CA PRO A 63 -1.99 1.45 -18.62
C PRO A 63 -0.58 1.16 -18.07
N SER A 64 0.13 2.19 -17.61
CA SER A 64 1.46 2.05 -16.98
C SER A 64 1.44 1.32 -15.63
N PHE A 65 0.27 1.16 -15.02
CA PHE A 65 0.07 0.50 -13.72
C PHE A 65 -0.90 -0.69 -13.82
N ALA A 66 -1.19 -1.16 -15.03
CA ALA A 66 -2.22 -2.17 -15.27
C ALA A 66 -1.99 -3.44 -14.43
N THR A 67 -0.74 -3.90 -14.34
CA THR A 67 -0.37 -5.10 -13.56
C THR A 67 -0.57 -4.89 -12.06
N GLU A 68 -0.15 -3.75 -11.52
CA GLU A 68 -0.30 -3.44 -10.10
C GLU A 68 -1.77 -3.25 -9.72
N LEU A 69 -2.56 -2.60 -10.58
CA LEU A 69 -3.97 -2.38 -10.36
C LEU A 69 -4.77 -3.68 -10.45
N GLU A 70 -4.45 -4.59 -11.36
CA GLU A 70 -5.08 -5.93 -11.42
C GLU A 70 -4.87 -6.72 -10.10
N ARG A 71 -3.68 -6.62 -9.51
CA ARG A 71 -3.40 -7.23 -8.20
C ARG A 71 -4.25 -6.61 -7.10
N ILE A 72 -4.40 -5.28 -7.10
CA ILE A 72 -5.25 -4.59 -6.13
C ILE A 72 -6.72 -4.95 -6.33
N GLU A 73 -7.22 -5.01 -7.57
CA GLU A 73 -8.58 -5.45 -7.88
C GLU A 73 -8.82 -6.88 -7.36
N THR A 74 -7.85 -7.78 -7.54
CA THR A 74 -7.90 -9.14 -6.99
C THR A 74 -8.01 -9.13 -5.47
N LEU A 75 -7.25 -8.27 -4.79
CA LEU A 75 -7.33 -8.13 -3.33
C LEU A 75 -8.69 -7.53 -2.92
N GLN A 76 -9.26 -6.59 -3.67
CA GLN A 76 -10.56 -5.99 -3.37
C GLN A 76 -11.69 -7.03 -3.33
N ILE A 77 -11.60 -8.13 -4.09
CA ILE A 77 -12.58 -9.23 -4.04
C ILE A 77 -12.68 -9.82 -2.62
N CYS A 78 -11.59 -9.78 -1.86
CA CYS A 78 -11.56 -10.25 -0.47
C CYS A 78 -12.15 -9.25 0.53
N PHE A 79 -12.53 -8.04 0.10
CA PHE A 79 -13.07 -6.96 0.91
C PHE A 79 -14.50 -6.58 0.43
N PRO A 80 -15.56 -7.22 0.94
CA PRO A 80 -16.93 -6.95 0.49
C PRO A 80 -17.40 -5.50 0.72
N ASP A 81 -16.80 -4.80 1.69
CA ASP A 81 -17.09 -3.40 2.01
C ASP A 81 -15.85 -2.51 1.82
N PHE A 82 -15.04 -2.78 0.78
CA PHE A 82 -13.86 -1.99 0.47
C PHE A 82 -14.19 -0.50 0.34
N LYS A 83 -13.48 0.34 1.11
CA LYS A 83 -13.59 1.79 1.06
C LYS A 83 -12.20 2.41 0.99
N ILE A 84 -11.97 3.26 0.00
CA ILE A 84 -10.79 4.12 -0.07
C ILE A 84 -11.21 5.58 0.06
N ILE A 85 -10.65 6.29 1.03
CA ILE A 85 -10.99 7.69 1.31
C ILE A 85 -9.75 8.58 1.18
N HIS A 86 -9.97 9.81 0.69
CA HIS A 86 -8.93 10.83 0.70
C HIS A 86 -8.77 11.38 2.11
N VAL A 87 -7.57 11.27 2.66
CA VAL A 87 -7.19 11.84 3.96
C VAL A 87 -6.19 12.96 3.70
N PRO A 88 -6.47 14.22 4.03
CA PRO A 88 -5.51 15.30 3.84
C PRO A 88 -4.22 14.99 4.61
N ARG A 89 -3.06 15.21 3.99
CA ARG A 89 -1.72 14.95 4.57
C ARG A 89 -1.54 15.55 5.97
N ALA A 90 -2.17 16.70 6.24
CA ALA A 90 -2.20 17.35 7.55
C ALA A 90 -2.91 16.57 8.68
N ARG A 91 -3.66 15.51 8.35
CA ARG A 91 -4.29 14.58 9.29
C ARG A 91 -3.66 13.19 9.28
N ASN A 92 -2.69 12.93 8.40
CA ASN A 92 -2.02 11.65 8.25
C ASN A 92 -0.68 11.59 9.01
N HIS A 93 -0.68 12.08 10.26
CA HIS A 93 0.53 12.19 11.10
C HIS A 93 1.23 10.83 11.31
N PHE A 94 0.50 9.72 11.26
CA PHE A 94 1.05 8.38 11.45
C PHE A 94 1.75 7.82 10.20
N SER A 95 1.24 8.09 9.00
CA SER A 95 1.83 7.59 7.75
C SER A 95 3.07 8.39 7.34
N ASP A 96 3.06 9.72 7.52
CA ASP A 96 4.23 10.58 7.24
C ASP A 96 5.43 10.24 8.15
N PHE A 97 5.15 9.75 9.37
CA PHE A 97 6.19 9.27 10.29
C PHE A 97 6.87 7.99 9.80
N LEU A 98 6.10 7.06 9.22
CA LEU A 98 6.64 5.79 8.70
C LEU A 98 7.41 6.01 7.39
N ALA A 99 6.90 6.86 6.49
CA ALA A 99 7.57 7.15 5.21
C ALA A 99 8.91 7.89 5.36
N LYS A 100 9.12 8.63 6.46
CA LYS A 100 10.39 9.32 6.76
C LYS A 100 11.44 8.44 7.42
N THR A 101 11.06 7.27 7.92
CA THR A 101 11.96 6.36 8.66
C THR A 101 12.39 5.15 7.80
N ALA A 102 11.90 5.05 6.56
CA ALA A 102 12.20 3.98 5.61
C ALA A 102 13.32 4.35 4.63
#